data_AF-A0A7S4DW89-F1
#
_entry.id   AF-A0A7S4DW89-F1
#
_cell.length_a   1.000
_cell.length_b   1.000
_cell.length_c   1.000
_cell.angle_alpha   90.00
_cell.angle_beta   90.00
_cell.angle_gamma   90.00
#
_symmetry.space_group_name_H-M   'P 1'
#
loop_
_entity.id
_entity.type
_entity.pdbx_description
1 polymer ?
#
loop_
_entity_poly.entity_id
_entity_poly.type
_entity_poly.pdbx_seq_one_letter_code
_entity_poly.pdbx_strand_id
1 'polypeptide(L)'
;MELLKQADPNVQIGVTATGQQVINTSGELHLERCLRDLRTTFAPGIDFKVSEPLIGFLETIVPQLNRAKQAEMDAEKDRAKKNNEEDGEGLTAEDAWERKKQTEEKTK
;
A
#
# COMPACT_ATOMS: atom_id res chain seq x y z
N MET A 1 3.58 22.46 25.10
CA MET A 1 4.58 21.61 24.42
C MET A 1 5.27 22.27 23.23
N GLU A 2 4.71 23.33 22.63
CA GLU A 2 5.33 24.02 21.48
C GLU A 2 6.72 24.58 21.76
N LEU A 3 6.97 25.09 22.98
CA LEU A 3 8.30 25.59 23.37
C LEU A 3 9.40 24.52 23.30
N LEU A 4 9.10 23.27 23.67
CA LEU A 4 10.05 22.16 23.55
C LEU A 4 10.36 21.86 22.08
N LYS A 5 9.33 21.88 21.22
CA LYS A 5 9.48 21.67 19.77
C LYS A 5 10.31 22.78 19.10
N GLN A 6 10.24 24.01 19.61
CA GLN A 6 11.07 25.12 19.13
C GLN A 6 12.52 25.02 19.62
N ALA A 7 12.73 24.51 20.84
CA ALA A 7 14.06 24.38 21.43
C ALA A 7 14.85 23.20 20.84
N ASP A 8 14.17 22.14 20.42
CA ASP A 8 14.80 20.92 19.92
C ASP A 8 14.23 20.51 18.54
N PRO A 9 15.02 20.58 17.46
CA PRO A 9 14.54 20.25 16.12
C PRO A 9 14.29 18.75 15.90
N ASN A 10 14.89 17.88 16.72
CA ASN A 10 14.76 16.43 16.57
C ASN A 10 13.58 15.87 17.37
N VAL A 11 12.96 16.67 18.23
CA VAL A 11 11.78 16.24 18.99
C VAL A 11 10.54 16.31 18.10
N GLN A 12 9.79 15.21 18.05
CA GLN A 12 8.50 15.17 17.38
C GLN A 12 7.42 14.93 18.41
N ILE A 13 6.39 15.79 18.41
CA ILE A 13 5.30 15.73 19.37
C ILE A 13 4.00 15.53 18.59
N GLY A 14 3.26 14.49 18.95
CA GLY A 14 1.96 14.14 18.39
C GLY A 14 0.92 13.89 19.47
N VAL A 15 -0.35 13.87 19.09
CA VAL A 15 -1.46 13.58 19.99
C VAL A 15 -2.14 12.29 19.52
N THR A 16 -2.29 11.33 20.42
CA THR A 16 -3.04 10.09 20.17
C THR A 16 -4.54 10.38 20.21
N ALA A 17 -5.37 9.51 19.60
CA ALA A 17 -6.82 9.60 19.66
C ALA A 17 -7.40 9.63 21.10
N THR A 18 -6.66 9.11 22.07
CA THR A 18 -7.00 9.16 23.51
C THR A 18 -6.72 10.50 24.18
N GLY A 19 -6.13 11.46 23.45
CA GLY A 19 -5.69 12.75 23.99
C GLY A 19 -4.34 12.74 24.69
N GLN A 20 -3.63 11.60 24.68
CA GLN A 20 -2.28 11.50 25.22
C GLN A 20 -1.26 12.17 24.30
N GLN A 21 -0.25 12.81 24.92
CA GLN A 21 0.87 13.41 24.21
C GLN A 21 1.97 12.36 24.00
N VAL A 22 2.36 12.15 22.75
CA VAL A 22 3.44 11.23 22.36
C VAL A 22 4.65 12.04 21.95
N ILE A 23 5.80 11.74 22.56
CA ILE A 23 7.07 12.41 22.28
C ILE A 23 8.02 11.38 21.63
N ASN A 24 8.41 11.63 20.39
CA ASN A 24 9.46 10.91 19.69
C ASN A 24 10.80 11.64 19.91
N THR A 25 11.82 10.89 20.32
CA THR A 25 13.16 11.40 20.63
C THR A 25 14.24 10.52 19.99
N SER A 26 15.48 11.01 19.92
CA SER A 26 16.60 10.29 19.28
C SER A 26 17.32 9.30 20.20
N GLY A 27 16.68 8.85 21.29
CA GLY A 27 17.24 7.89 22.24
C GLY A 27 16.96 8.26 23.71
N GLU A 28 17.47 7.44 24.63
CA GLU A 28 17.18 7.58 26.07
C GLU A 28 17.72 8.88 26.67
N LEU A 29 18.98 9.21 26.40
CA LEU A 29 19.59 10.46 26.89
C LEU A 29 18.85 11.70 26.37
N HIS A 30 18.38 11.64 25.13
CA HIS A 30 17.58 12.70 24.52
C HIS A 30 16.27 12.87 25.30
N LEU A 31 15.56 11.76 25.57
CA LEU A 31 14.34 11.77 26.36
C LEU A 31 14.56 12.38 27.75
N GLU A 32 15.57 11.95 28.49
CA GLU A 32 15.88 12.51 29.81
C GLU A 32 16.09 14.03 29.77
N ARG A 33 16.80 14.50 28.74
CA ARG A 33 17.04 15.93 28.54
C ARG A 33 15.75 16.69 28.25
N CYS A 34 14.91 16.18 27.33
CA CYS A 34 13.61 16.79 27.03
C CYS A 34 12.70 16.85 28.26
N LEU A 35 12.67 15.80 29.08
CA LEU A 35 11.87 15.77 30.31
C LEU A 35 12.41 16.77 31.34
N ARG A 36 13.73 16.91 31.47
CA ARG A 36 14.33 17.92 32.33
C ARG A 36 13.95 19.32 31.87
N ASP A 37 14.12 19.62 30.58
CA ASP A 37 13.83 20.95 30.02
C ASP A 37 12.33 21.30 30.13
N LEU A 38 11.44 20.31 29.99
CA LEU A 38 10.01 20.48 30.27
C LEU A 38 9.75 20.86 31.73
N ARG A 39 10.37 20.18 32.71
CA ARG A 39 10.16 20.48 34.13
C ARG A 39 10.75 21.81 34.57
N THR A 40 11.95 22.14 34.10
CA THR A 40 12.69 23.29 34.62
C THR A 40 12.38 24.58 33.86
N THR A 41 12.24 24.50 32.54
CA THR A 41 12.32 25.69 31.68
C THR A 41 10.99 26.01 31.03
N PHE A 42 10.28 25.02 30.49
CA PHE A 42 9.09 25.27 29.66
C PHE A 42 7.76 25.14 30.38
N ALA A 43 7.69 24.31 31.43
CA ALA A 43 6.48 24.06 32.20
C ALA A 43 6.77 23.92 33.71
N PRO A 44 7.37 24.95 34.33
CA PRO A 44 7.68 24.91 35.75
C PRO A 44 6.39 24.76 36.58
N GLY A 45 6.40 23.80 37.50
CA GLY A 45 5.26 23.52 38.41
C GLY A 45 4.16 22.65 37.82
N ILE A 46 4.34 22.07 36.62
CA ILE A 46 3.40 21.11 36.04
C ILE A 46 3.92 19.68 36.26
N ASP A 47 3.14 18.87 36.96
CA ASP A 47 3.39 17.44 37.09
C ASP A 47 2.89 16.67 35.87
N PHE A 48 3.77 15.86 35.30
CA PHE A 48 3.43 14.98 34.19
C PHE A 48 3.87 13.54 34.48
N LYS A 49 3.01 12.60 34.11
CA LYS A 49 3.29 11.16 34.21
C LYS A 49 3.87 10.68 32.88
N VAL A 50 5.08 10.13 32.92
CA VAL A 50 5.76 9.55 31.76
C VAL A 50 5.62 8.03 31.84
N SER A 51 5.28 7.39 30.73
CA SER A 51 5.32 5.93 30.61
C SER A 51 6.76 5.45 30.37
N GLU A 52 6.97 4.15 30.39
CA GLU A 52 8.22 3.56 29.88
C GLU A 52 8.41 3.93 28.40
N PRO A 53 9.67 4.12 27.95
CA PRO A 53 9.97 4.45 26.56
C PRO A 53 9.54 3.29 25.65
N LEU A 54 8.82 3.62 24.59
CA LEU A 54 8.34 2.67 23.58
C LEU A 54 9.08 2.90 22.27
N ILE A 55 9.27 1.82 21.50
CA ILE A 55 9.83 1.90 20.16
C ILE A 55 8.73 1.81 19.10
N GLY A 56 8.79 2.68 18.10
CA GLY A 56 7.89 2.63 16.96
C GLY A 56 8.21 1.43 16.08
N PHE A 57 7.21 0.58 15.83
CA PHE A 57 7.32 -0.47 14.83
C PHE A 57 6.89 0.08 13.47
N LEU A 58 7.69 -0.20 12.44
CA LEU A 58 7.35 0.11 11.06
C LEU A 58 7.08 -1.19 10.34
N GLU A 59 5.93 -1.25 9.67
CA GLU A 59 5.61 -2.33 8.74
C GLU A 59 5.93 -1.90 7.31
N THR A 60 6.26 -2.86 6.47
CA THR A 60 6.49 -2.61 5.05
C THR A 60 5.82 -3.70 4.22
N ILE A 61 5.34 -3.33 3.04
CA ILE A 61 4.77 -4.27 2.09
C ILE A 61 5.92 -4.89 1.30
N VAL A 62 6.16 -6.18 1.51
CA VAL A 62 7.11 -6.94 0.70
C VAL A 62 6.41 -7.34 -0.61
N PRO A 63 6.95 -7.00 -1.80
CA PRO A 63 6.40 -7.50 -3.05
C PRO A 63 6.41 -9.03 -3.01
N GLN A 64 5.29 -9.66 -3.37
CA GLN A 64 5.20 -11.12 -3.32
C GLN A 64 6.26 -11.72 -4.24
N LEU A 65 7.16 -12.56 -3.69
CA LEU A 65 8.13 -13.35 -4.46
C LEU A 65 7.41 -14.51 -5.18
N ASN A 66 6.28 -14.23 -5.82
CA ASN A 66 5.46 -15.20 -6.54
C ASN A 66 5.96 -15.37 -7.97
N ARG A 67 7.28 -15.54 -8.17
CA ARG A 67 7.80 -15.82 -9.53
C ARG A 67 7.15 -17.09 -10.11
N ALA A 68 6.81 -18.05 -9.24
CA ALA A 68 6.08 -19.27 -9.60
C ALA A 68 4.61 -18.99 -10.00
N LYS A 69 3.84 -18.26 -9.19
CA LYS A 69 2.43 -17.97 -9.51
C LYS A 69 2.26 -16.97 -10.66
N GLN A 70 3.22 -16.05 -10.82
CA GLN A 70 3.21 -15.11 -11.94
C GLN A 70 3.44 -15.84 -13.27
N ALA A 71 4.39 -16.78 -13.32
CA ALA A 71 4.60 -17.61 -14.51
C ALA A 71 3.37 -18.50 -14.83
N GLU A 72 2.67 -19.02 -13.82
CA GLU A 72 1.42 -19.76 -14.02
C GLU A 72 0.29 -18.86 -14.55
N MET A 73 0.12 -17.66 -13.99
CA MET A 73 -0.89 -16.70 -14.47
C MET A 73 -0.56 -16.15 -15.86
N ASP A 74 0.72 -15.96 -16.18
CA ASP A 74 1.16 -15.49 -17.50
C ASP A 74 1.02 -16.61 -18.55
N ALA A 75 1.32 -17.87 -18.19
CA ALA A 75 1.10 -19.03 -19.06
C ALA A 75 -0.39 -19.32 -19.33
N GLU A 76 -1.26 -19.15 -18.31
CA GLU A 76 -2.71 -19.27 -18.47
C GLU A 76 -3.26 -18.15 -19.37
N LYS A 77 -2.75 -16.92 -19.23
CA LYS A 77 -3.10 -15.80 -20.11
C LYS A 77 -2.62 -16.00 -21.55
N ASP A 78 -1.42 -16.55 -21.75
CA ASP A 78 -0.89 -16.85 -23.08
C ASP A 78 -1.71 -17.94 -23.78
N ARG A 79 -2.17 -18.96 -23.03
CA ARG A 79 -3.13 -19.96 -23.54
C ARG A 79 -4.49 -19.35 -23.88
N ALA A 80 -5.03 -18.50 -23.02
CA ALA A 80 -6.30 -17.82 -23.28
C ALA A 80 -6.21 -16.86 -24.49
N LYS A 81 -5.05 -16.26 -24.75
CA LYS A 81 -4.83 -15.37 -25.90
C LYS A 81 -4.79 -16.15 -27.22
N LYS A 82 -4.10 -17.30 -27.23
CA LYS A 82 -4.00 -18.17 -28.42
C LYS A 82 -5.36 -18.70 -28.88
N ASN A 83 -6.21 -19.10 -27.93
CA ASN A 83 -7.58 -19.53 -28.26
C ASN A 83 -8.42 -18.40 -28.86
N ASN A 84 -8.21 -17.14 -28.44
CA ASN A 84 -8.96 -15.99 -28.93
C ASN A 84 -8.44 -15.48 -30.30
N GLU A 85 -7.20 -15.81 -30.65
CA GLU A 85 -6.58 -15.49 -31.96
C GLU A 85 -6.89 -16.56 -33.02
N GLU A 86 -7.01 -17.83 -32.63
CA GLU A 86 -7.38 -18.95 -33.51
C GLU A 86 -8.88 -18.95 -33.91
N ASP A 87 -9.75 -18.28 -33.15
CA ASP A 87 -11.15 -18.02 -33.53
C ASP A 87 -11.30 -16.84 -34.52
N GLY A 88 -10.19 -16.15 -34.85
CA GLY A 88 -10.16 -15.00 -35.75
C GLY A 88 -10.02 -15.34 -37.25
N GLU A 89 -9.79 -16.61 -37.59
CA GLU A 89 -9.63 -17.04 -38.99
C GLU A 89 -10.52 -18.26 -39.29
N GLY A 90 -11.81 -18.03 -39.55
CA GLY A 90 -12.67 -19.13 -40.01
C GLY A 90 -14.11 -18.76 -40.30
N LEU A 91 -14.40 -18.57 -41.60
CA LEU A 91 -15.71 -18.32 -42.26
C LEU A 91 -16.13 -16.85 -42.29
N THR A 92 -15.74 -16.16 -43.36
CA THR A 92 -16.33 -14.85 -43.67
C THR A 92 -17.83 -15.03 -43.94
N ALA A 93 -18.63 -14.03 -43.57
CA ALA A 93 -20.08 -14.05 -43.78
C ALA A 93 -20.50 -14.25 -45.26
N GLU A 94 -19.56 -14.04 -46.19
CA GLU A 94 -19.71 -14.24 -47.63
C GLU A 94 -19.82 -15.73 -47.99
N ASP A 95 -19.00 -16.60 -47.36
CA ASP A 95 -19.00 -18.06 -47.59
C ASP A 95 -20.31 -18.73 -47.12
N ALA A 96 -20.98 -18.15 -46.11
CA ALA A 96 -22.24 -18.65 -45.59
C ALA A 96 -23.45 -18.31 -46.48
N TRP A 97 -23.39 -17.23 -47.27
CA TRP A 97 -24.49 -16.79 -48.15
C TRP A 97 -24.51 -17.53 -49.49
N GLU A 98 -23.32 -17.78 -50.07
CA GLU A 98 -23.12 -18.61 -51.27
C GLU A 98 -23.72 -20.01 -51.10
N ARG A 99 -23.49 -20.62 -49.93
CA ARG A 99 -23.98 -21.98 -49.62
C ARG A 99 -25.50 -22.06 -49.49
N LYS A 100 -26.16 -20.96 -49.09
CA LYS A 100 -27.62 -20.86 -49.02
C LYS A 100 -28.26 -20.68 -50.40
N LYS A 101 -27.63 -19.90 -51.28
CA LYS A 101 -28.09 -19.79 -52.69
C LYS A 101 -28.12 -21.14 -53.39
N GLN A 102 -27.07 -21.95 -53.22
CA GLN A 102 -26.99 -23.27 -53.84
C GLN A 102 -28.03 -24.27 -53.32
N THR A 103 -28.49 -24.12 -52.08
CA THR A 103 -29.58 -24.95 -51.53
C THR A 103 -30.95 -24.52 -52.03
N GLU A 104 -31.21 -23.23 -52.22
CA GLU A 104 -32.50 -22.73 -52.73
C GLU A 104 -32.68 -23.04 -54.24
N GLU A 105 -31.62 -22.97 -55.05
CA GLU A 105 -31.69 -23.34 -56.47
C GLU A 105 -31.93 -24.83 -56.72
N LYS A 106 -31.58 -25.71 -55.78
CA LYS A 106 -31.83 -27.16 -55.89
C LYS A 106 -33.24 -27.58 -55.47
N THR A 107 -34.07 -26.64 -55.01
CA THR A 107 -35.42 -26.94 -54.51
C THR A 107 -36.52 -26.42 -55.44
N LYS A 108 -36.19 -26.09 -56.69
CA LYS A 108 -37.15 -25.68 -57.73
C LYS A 108 -37.05 -26.54 -58.97
#